data_AF-A0A2I3G7W8-F1
#
_entry.id   AF-A0A2I3G7W8-F1
#
_cell.length_a   1.000
_cell.length_b   1.000
_cell.length_c   1.000
_cell.angle_alpha   90.00
_cell.angle_beta   90.00
_cell.angle_gamma   90.00
#
_symmetry.space_group_name_H-M   'P 1'
#
loop_
_entity.id
_entity.type
_entity.pdbx_description
1 polymer ?
#
loop_
_entity_poly.entity_id
_entity_poly.type
_entity_poly.pdbx_seq_one_letter_code
_entity_poly.pdbx_strand_id
1 'polypeptide(L)'
;ATLPETLDPAKYNISPETRGAQAERLAIRARLKREYLLQYNDPNRRGLIENPALIRWAYARTTNLWAPHGFGPLIFIYYIIKTERDRKEKLIQEGKLDRTFHLSY
;
A
#
# COMPACT_ATOMS: atom_id res chain seq x y z
N ALA A 1 14.31 -6.87 6.01
CA ALA A 1 14.47 -8.33 5.85
C ALA A 1 13.67 -9.02 6.94
N THR A 2 12.89 -10.04 6.60
CA THR A 2 12.13 -10.84 7.58
C THR A 2 13.01 -11.96 8.15
N LEU A 3 12.75 -12.37 9.39
CA LEU A 3 13.46 -13.47 10.03
C LEU A 3 13.17 -14.79 9.28
N PRO A 4 14.19 -15.61 8.94
CA PRO A 4 13.98 -16.94 8.38
C PRO A 4 13.19 -17.83 9.34
N GLU A 5 12.24 -18.60 8.81
CA GLU A 5 11.35 -19.45 9.62
C GLU A 5 12.12 -20.46 10.48
N THR A 6 13.27 -20.96 10.00
CA THR A 6 14.12 -21.90 10.75
C THR A 6 14.84 -21.29 11.95
N LEU A 7 14.98 -19.97 11.98
CA LEU A 7 15.58 -19.20 13.08
C LEU A 7 14.53 -18.65 14.06
N ASP A 8 13.23 -18.80 13.75
CA ASP A 8 12.16 -18.42 14.65
C ASP A 8 12.06 -19.44 15.80
N PRO A 9 12.32 -19.04 17.07
CA PRO A 9 12.20 -19.96 18.21
C PRO A 9 10.78 -20.50 18.37
N ALA A 10 9.74 -19.78 17.90
CA ALA A 10 8.37 -20.24 17.94
C ALA A 10 8.11 -21.46 17.04
N LYS A 11 8.94 -21.69 16.01
CA LYS A 11 8.79 -22.82 15.09
C LYS A 11 8.92 -24.18 15.79
N TYR A 12 9.79 -24.26 16.79
CA TYR A 12 10.04 -25.49 17.53
C TYR A 12 9.17 -25.62 18.78
N ASN A 13 8.16 -24.76 18.95
CA ASN A 13 7.23 -24.87 20.07
C ASN A 13 6.32 -26.11 19.90
N ILE A 14 6.33 -26.99 20.89
CA ILE A 14 5.63 -28.29 20.87
C ILE A 14 4.46 -28.32 21.87
N SER A 15 4.01 -27.16 22.35
CA SER A 15 2.92 -27.07 23.32
C SER A 15 1.61 -27.67 22.76
N PRO A 16 0.74 -28.25 23.61
CA PRO A 16 -0.55 -28.77 23.16
C PRO A 16 -1.43 -27.69 22.54
N GLU A 17 -1.35 -26.45 23.04
CA GLU A 17 -2.09 -25.30 22.52
C GLU A 17 -1.68 -24.94 21.09
N THR A 18 -0.37 -24.91 20.80
CA THR A 18 0.13 -24.60 19.45
C THR A 18 -0.27 -25.69 18.45
N ARG A 19 -0.25 -26.97 18.86
CA ARG A 19 -0.75 -28.09 18.05
C ARG A 19 -2.24 -27.97 17.76
N GLY A 20 -3.05 -27.59 18.77
CA GLY A 20 -4.48 -27.31 18.61
C GLY A 20 -4.74 -26.20 17.59
N ALA A 21 -4.09 -25.05 17.78
CA ALA A 21 -4.21 -23.91 16.85
C ALA A 21 -3.74 -24.23 15.43
N GLN A 22 -2.68 -25.04 15.26
CA GLN A 22 -2.23 -25.51 13.95
C GLN A 22 -3.25 -26.43 13.29
N ALA A 23 -3.84 -27.37 14.04
CA ALA A 23 -4.88 -28.27 13.54
C ALA A 23 -6.15 -27.49 13.13
N GLU A 24 -6.58 -26.50 13.91
CA GLU A 24 -7.71 -25.63 13.57
C GLU A 24 -7.44 -24.82 12.30
N ARG A 25 -6.26 -24.19 12.19
CA ARG A 25 -5.85 -23.47 10.97
C ARG A 25 -5.82 -24.39 9.76
N LEU A 26 -5.31 -25.61 9.91
CA LEU A 26 -5.28 -26.62 8.85
C LEU A 26 -6.69 -27.04 8.44
N ALA A 27 -7.59 -27.26 9.41
CA ALA A 27 -8.99 -27.61 9.15
C ALA A 27 -9.71 -26.51 8.38
N ILE A 28 -9.54 -25.24 8.78
CA ILE A 28 -10.07 -24.08 8.05
C ILE A 28 -9.51 -24.04 6.63
N ARG A 29 -8.19 -24.19 6.47
CA ARG A 29 -7.52 -24.19 5.15
C ARG A 29 -8.04 -25.31 4.25
N ALA A 30 -8.21 -26.51 4.79
CA ALA A 30 -8.71 -27.66 4.07
C ALA A 30 -10.17 -27.46 3.63
N ARG A 31 -11.02 -26.92 4.51
CA ARG A 31 -12.41 -26.58 4.19
C ARG A 31 -12.50 -25.56 3.05
N LEU A 32 -11.79 -24.44 3.17
CA LEU A 32 -11.77 -23.40 2.12
C LEU A 32 -11.23 -23.93 0.79
N LYS A 33 -10.18 -24.77 0.83
CA LYS A 33 -9.64 -25.41 -0.38
C LYS A 33 -10.67 -26.33 -1.04
N ARG A 34 -11.40 -27.12 -0.25
CA ARG A 34 -12.47 -28.00 -0.76
C ARG A 34 -13.59 -27.19 -1.42
N GLU A 35 -14.08 -26.15 -0.75
CA GLU A 35 -15.13 -25.26 -1.29
C GLU A 35 -14.70 -24.66 -2.64
N TYR A 36 -13.47 -24.15 -2.72
CA TYR A 36 -12.92 -23.62 -3.96
C TYR A 36 -12.84 -24.69 -5.06
N LEU A 37 -12.31 -25.88 -4.75
CA LEU A 37 -12.16 -26.96 -5.72
C LEU A 37 -13.49 -27.50 -6.23
N LEU A 38 -14.53 -27.54 -5.39
CA LEU A 38 -15.88 -27.94 -5.82
C LEU A 38 -16.44 -26.98 -6.87
N GLN A 39 -16.22 -25.67 -6.70
CA GLN A 39 -16.62 -24.68 -7.70
C GLN A 39 -15.72 -24.73 -8.94
N TYR A 40 -14.42 -24.90 -8.76
CA TYR A 40 -13.46 -24.92 -9.86
C TYR A 40 -13.64 -26.12 -10.79
N ASN A 41 -13.96 -27.30 -10.24
CA ASN A 41 -14.11 -28.54 -10.99
C ASN A 41 -15.51 -28.74 -11.59
N ASP A 42 -16.45 -27.80 -11.43
CA ASP A 42 -17.79 -27.91 -12.00
C ASP A 42 -17.74 -27.66 -13.53
N PRO A 43 -18.07 -28.67 -14.37
CA PRO A 43 -18.00 -28.53 -15.83
C PRO A 43 -19.06 -27.58 -16.41
N ASN A 44 -20.14 -27.30 -15.67
CA ASN A 44 -21.21 -26.41 -16.14
C ASN A 44 -20.91 -24.94 -15.86
N ARG A 45 -19.85 -24.66 -15.09
CA ARG A 45 -19.50 -23.32 -14.66
C ARG A 45 -18.81 -22.54 -15.77
N ARG A 46 -19.36 -21.38 -16.11
CA ARG A 46 -18.84 -20.46 -17.14
C ARG A 46 -18.62 -19.07 -16.55
N GLY A 47 -17.56 -18.88 -15.76
CA GLY A 47 -17.25 -17.57 -15.16
C GLY A 47 -16.13 -17.56 -14.11
N LEU A 48 -15.79 -16.37 -13.60
CA LEU A 48 -14.78 -16.16 -12.56
C LEU A 48 -15.25 -16.67 -11.19
N ILE A 49 -14.38 -17.29 -10.39
CA ILE A 49 -14.66 -17.65 -8.98
C ILE A 49 -14.56 -16.40 -8.12
N GLU A 50 -15.68 -15.97 -7.55
CA GLU A 50 -15.69 -14.88 -6.59
C GLU A 50 -14.96 -15.31 -5.31
N ASN A 51 -13.96 -14.52 -4.92
CA ASN A 51 -13.24 -14.73 -3.68
C ASN A 51 -13.73 -13.74 -2.63
N PRO A 52 -14.49 -14.18 -1.60
CA PRO A 52 -15.02 -13.27 -0.59
C PRO A 52 -13.92 -12.58 0.22
N ALA A 53 -12.75 -13.20 0.39
CA ALA A 53 -11.62 -12.56 1.05
C ALA A 53 -11.07 -11.38 0.24
N LEU A 54 -11.02 -11.51 -1.08
CA LEU A 54 -10.59 -10.44 -1.97
C LEU A 54 -11.58 -9.27 -1.97
N ILE A 55 -12.88 -9.55 -2.01
CA ILE A 55 -13.94 -8.53 -1.96
C ILE A 55 -13.85 -7.76 -0.64
N ARG A 56 -13.71 -8.45 0.49
CA ARG A 56 -13.57 -7.82 1.82
C ARG A 56 -12.28 -7.01 1.93
N TRP A 57 -11.18 -7.49 1.37
CA TRP A 57 -9.93 -6.75 1.33
C TRP A 57 -10.03 -5.48 0.48
N ALA A 58 -10.65 -5.57 -0.70
CA ALA A 58 -10.91 -4.42 -1.55
C ALA A 58 -11.78 -3.39 -0.83
N TYR A 59 -12.86 -3.84 -0.19
CA TYR A 59 -13.72 -3.00 0.63
C TYR A 59 -12.95 -2.31 1.76
N ALA A 60 -12.15 -3.05 2.52
CA ALA A 60 -11.34 -2.47 3.59
C ALA A 60 -10.37 -1.38 3.08
N ARG A 61 -9.77 -1.56 1.89
CA ARG A 61 -8.92 -0.54 1.30
C ARG A 61 -9.68 0.71 0.85
N THR A 62 -10.90 0.56 0.34
CA THR A 62 -11.72 1.69 -0.10
C THR A 62 -12.35 2.44 1.08
N THR A 63 -12.63 1.76 2.18
CA THR A 63 -13.29 2.34 3.36
C THR A 63 -12.29 3.03 4.32
N ASN A 64 -10.99 2.95 4.06
CA ASN A 64 -9.99 3.71 4.81
C ASN A 64 -10.16 5.21 4.53
N LEU A 65 -10.81 5.92 5.45
CA LEU A 65 -11.01 7.36 5.37
C LEU A 65 -9.67 8.10 5.26
N TRP A 66 -9.65 9.01 4.29
CA TRP A 66 -8.65 10.03 3.98
C TRP A 66 -7.71 10.38 5.12
N ALA A 67 -6.44 9.99 4.98
CA ALA A 67 -5.37 10.44 5.86
C ALA A 67 -5.00 11.90 5.52
N PRO A 68 -4.91 12.83 6.50
CA PRO A 68 -4.68 14.26 6.27
C PRO A 68 -3.26 14.61 5.76
N HIS A 69 -2.44 13.61 5.43
CA HIS A 69 -1.04 13.78 5.03
C HIS A 69 -0.85 14.41 3.63
N GLY A 70 -1.93 14.69 2.89
CA GLY A 70 -1.86 15.28 1.56
C GLY A 70 -1.37 16.73 1.52
N PHE A 71 -1.51 17.50 2.62
CA PHE A 71 -1.22 18.94 2.61
C PHE A 71 0.24 19.30 2.88
N GLY A 72 1.00 18.45 3.56
CA GLY A 72 2.41 18.72 3.90
C GLY A 72 3.28 19.05 2.69
N PRO A 73 3.29 18.20 1.65
CA PRO A 73 4.06 18.45 0.42
C PRO A 73 3.61 19.72 -0.31
N LEU A 74 2.30 20.03 -0.31
CA LEU A 74 1.77 21.22 -0.98
C LEU A 74 2.26 22.50 -0.31
N ILE A 75 2.23 22.55 1.03
CA ILE A 75 2.71 23.69 1.81
C ILE A 75 4.23 23.84 1.61
N PHE A 76 4.98 22.73 1.66
CA PHE A 76 6.43 22.74 1.46
C PHE A 76 6.82 23.28 0.07
N ILE A 77 6.19 22.78 -0.99
CA ILE A 77 6.44 23.25 -2.37
C ILE A 77 6.04 24.72 -2.52
N TYR A 78 4.92 25.14 -1.93
CA TYR A 78 4.49 26.53 -1.96
C TYR A 78 5.57 27.47 -1.41
N TYR A 79 6.14 27.17 -0.24
CA TYR A 79 7.18 28.02 0.36
C TYR A 79 8.47 28.06 -0.46
N ILE A 80 8.92 26.92 -1.04
CA ILE A 80 10.08 26.89 -1.92
C ILE A 80 9.86 27.77 -3.16
N ILE A 81 8.73 27.60 -3.84
CA ILE A 81 8.43 28.37 -5.05
C ILE A 81 8.28 29.85 -4.70
N LYS A 82 7.59 30.17 -3.60
CA LYS A 82 7.35 31.55 -3.18
C LYS A 82 8.66 32.29 -2.86
N THR A 83 9.53 31.69 -2.06
CA THR A 83 10.82 32.29 -1.70
C THR A 83 11.74 32.49 -2.91
N GLU A 84 11.81 31.51 -3.82
CA GLU A 84 12.59 31.66 -5.06
C GLU A 84 12.03 32.73 -6.00
N ARG A 85 10.70 32.81 -6.13
CA ARG A 85 10.05 33.85 -6.95
C ARG A 85 10.30 35.24 -6.38
N ASP A 86 10.08 35.44 -5.08
CA ASP A 86 10.28 36.74 -4.44
C ASP A 86 11.74 37.19 -4.52
N ARG A 87 12.70 36.26 -4.35
CA ARG A 87 14.13 36.53 -4.55
C ARG A 87 14.44 36.95 -5.98
N LYS A 88 13.94 36.20 -6.98
CA LYS A 88 14.16 36.51 -8.40
C LYS A 88 13.53 37.85 -8.78
N GLU A 89 12.30 38.12 -8.34
CA GLU A 89 11.58 39.37 -8.59
C GLU A 89 12.34 40.58 -8.02
N LYS A 90 12.87 40.46 -6.79
CA LYS A 90 13.71 41.50 -6.19
C LYS A 90 15.00 41.77 -6.99
N LEU A 91 15.69 40.71 -7.45
CA LEU A 91 16.92 40.87 -8.24
C LEU A 91 16.67 41.53 -9.60
N ILE A 92 15.48 41.33 -10.21
CA ILE A 92 15.08 42.01 -11.44
C ILE A 92 14.86 43.50 -11.18
N GLN A 93 14.13 43.84 -10.11
CA GLN A 93 13.83 45.23 -9.76
C GLN A 93 15.11 46.03 -9.45
N GLU A 94 16.08 45.40 -8.79
CA GLU A 94 17.38 46.00 -8.50
C GLU A 94 18.33 46.04 -9.72
N GLY A 95 17.94 45.48 -10.87
CA GLY A 95 18.79 45.39 -12.06
C GLY A 95 20.01 44.48 -11.90
N LYS A 96 20.05 43.65 -10.85
CA LYS A 96 21.17 42.76 -10.52
C LYS A 96 21.05 41.37 -11.15
N LEU A 97 19.88 41.04 -11.70
CA LEU A 97 19.68 39.76 -12.38
C LEU A 97 20.16 39.83 -13.83
N ASP A 98 21.17 39.03 -14.16
CA ASP A 98 21.63 38.89 -15.54
C ASP A 98 20.56 38.22 -16.41
N ARG A 99 20.09 38.96 -17.43
CA ARG A 99 19.05 38.55 -18.39
C ARG A 99 19.47 38.80 -19.84
N THR A 100 20.76 38.98 -20.09
CA THR A 100 21.28 39.51 -21.36
C THR A 100 20.84 38.72 -22.61
N PHE A 101 20.60 37.41 -22.47
CA PHE A 101 20.17 36.53 -23.57
C PHE A 101 18.79 35.88 -23.37
N HIS A 102 17.98 36.35 -22.41
CA HIS A 102 16.64 35.82 -22.16
C HIS A 102 15.61 36.45 -23.12
N LEU A 103 15.55 35.93 -24.35
CA LEU A 103 14.67 36.43 -25.42
C LEU A 103 13.28 35.77 -25.43
N SER A 104 13.10 34.67 -24.69
CA SER A 104 11.82 34.01 -24.46
C SER A 104 11.59 33.80 -22.96
N TYR A 105 10.32 33.80 -22.58
CA TYR A 105 9.87 33.55 -21.22
C TYR A 105 10.09 32.10 -20.80
#